data_AF-A0A2E2TLE4-F1
#
_entry.id   AF-A0A2E2TLE4-F1
#
_cell.length_a   1.000
_cell.length_b   1.000
_cell.length_c   1.000
_cell.angle_alpha   90.00
_cell.angle_beta   90.00
_cell.angle_gamma   90.00
#
_symmetry.space_group_name_H-M   'P 1'
#
loop_
_entity.id
_entity.type
_entity.pdbx_description
1 polymer ?
#
loop_
_entity_poly.entity_id
_entity_poly.type
_entity_poly.pdbx_seq_one_letter_code
_entity_poly.pdbx_strand_id
1 'polypeptide(L)' 'MARVTVEDCLDNVENRFQLVLLSARRARQIELTSTDLFVEADNDKPTVIALREIAAGKVNKTIVDEIEQSQRHVEEQ' A
#
# COMPACT_ATOMS: atom_id res chain seq x y z
N MET A 1 -10.14 11.88 6.97
CA MET A 1 -9.60 11.97 5.60
C MET A 1 -8.32 12.75 5.66
N ALA A 2 -7.22 12.03 5.85
CA ALA A 2 -5.89 12.60 5.90
C ALA A 2 -5.54 13.32 4.59
N ARG A 3 -4.84 14.45 4.69
CA ARG A 3 -4.33 15.18 3.53
C ARG A 3 -2.99 14.55 3.13
N VAL A 4 -2.99 13.72 2.10
CA VAL A 4 -1.79 13.21 1.43
C VAL A 4 -1.75 13.75 0.01
N THR A 5 -0.59 14.22 -0.44
CA THR A 5 -0.40 14.71 -1.81
C THR A 5 0.35 13.70 -2.66
N VAL A 6 0.24 13.84 -3.97
CA VAL A 6 1.01 12.99 -4.91
C VAL A 6 2.50 13.28 -4.79
N GLU A 7 2.87 14.52 -4.44
CA GLU A 7 4.26 14.94 -4.29
C GLU A 7 4.95 14.15 -3.17
N ASP A 8 4.28 13.97 -2.03
CA ASP A 8 4.78 13.16 -0.90
C ASP A 8 5.08 11.70 -1.30
N CYS A 9 4.33 11.17 -2.27
CA CYS A 9 4.53 9.81 -2.77
C CYS A 9 5.68 9.70 -3.77
N LEU A 10 5.98 10.78 -4.51
CA LEU A 10 7.00 10.79 -5.55
C LEU A 10 8.42 10.83 -5.00
N ASP A 11 8.60 11.25 -3.75
CA ASP A 11 9.89 11.12 -3.04
C ASP A 11 10.31 9.66 -2.85
N ASN A 12 9.36 8.72 -2.87
CA ASN A 12 9.59 7.29 -2.68
C ASN A 12 9.39 6.46 -3.96
N VAL A 13 8.72 7.02 -4.98
CA VAL A 13 8.42 6.35 -6.25
C VAL A 13 8.63 7.30 -7.42
N GLU A 14 9.65 7.02 -8.23
CA GLU A 14 10.06 7.91 -9.33
C GLU A 14 9.04 8.01 -10.48
N ASN A 15 8.14 7.03 -10.62
CA ASN A 15 7.20 6.95 -11.73
C ASN A 15 5.73 7.00 -11.28
N ARG A 16 4.98 7.97 -11.81
CA ARG A 16 3.55 8.18 -11.50
C ARG A 16 2.65 7.00 -11.88
N PHE A 17 2.92 6.32 -12.98
CA PHE A 17 2.16 5.11 -13.36
C PHE A 17 2.44 3.96 -12.41
N GLN A 18 3.70 3.81 -12.00
CA GLN A 18 4.08 2.82 -11.00
C GLN A 18 3.44 3.11 -9.65
N LEU A 19 3.36 4.38 -9.23
CA LEU A 19 2.65 4.80 -8.02
C LEU A 19 1.18 4.38 -8.06
N VAL A 20 0.49 4.62 -9.18
CA VAL A 20 -0.92 4.23 -9.35
C VAL A 20 -1.06 2.70 -9.27
N LEU A 21 -0.20 1.95 -9.95
CA LEU A 21 -0.26 0.49 -9.94
C LEU A 21 0.05 -0.10 -8.55
N LEU A 22 1.07 0.43 -7.88
CA LEU A 22 1.49 0.00 -6.54
C LEU A 22 0.41 0.29 -5.50
N SER A 23 -0.12 1.52 -5.48
CA SER A 23 -1.18 1.92 -4.56
C SER A 23 -2.47 1.12 -4.78
N ALA A 24 -2.84 0.83 -6.04
CA ALA A 24 -4.01 0.00 -6.35
C ALA A 24 -3.83 -1.47 -5.94
N ARG A 25 -2.62 -2.03 -6.04
CA ARG A 25 -2.33 -3.38 -5.55
C ARG A 25 -2.38 -3.43 -4.03
N ARG A 26 -1.71 -2.50 -3.35
CA ARG A 26 -1.67 -2.43 -1.89
C ARG A 26 -3.07 -2.17 -1.30
N ALA A 27 -3.85 -1.26 -1.87
CA ALA A 27 -5.21 -0.98 -1.41
C ALA A 27 -6.10 -2.24 -1.47
N ARG A 28 -5.97 -3.06 -2.51
CA ARG A 28 -6.68 -4.34 -2.60
C ARG A 28 -6.24 -5.33 -1.53
N GLN A 29 -4.94 -5.40 -1.21
CA GLN A 29 -4.45 -6.25 -0.13
C GLN A 29 -5.01 -5.83 1.24
N ILE A 30 -5.16 -4.52 1.47
CA ILE A 30 -5.74 -3.99 2.71
C ILE A 30 -7.24 -4.29 2.79
N GLU A 31 -7.95 -4.22 1.66
CA GLU A 31 -9.40 -4.41 1.61
C GLU A 31 -9.80 -5.89 1.66
N LEU A 32 -9.11 -6.74 0.90
CA LEU A 32 -9.46 -8.15 0.72
C LEU A 32 -8.80 -9.06 1.74
N THR A 33 -7.61 -8.68 2.20
CA THR A 33 -6.86 -9.45 3.19
C THR A 33 -6.75 -8.64 4.46
N SER A 34 -6.95 -9.29 5.61
CA SER A 34 -6.67 -8.67 6.93
C SER A 34 -5.15 -8.55 7.15
N THR A 35 -4.49 -7.81 6.26
CA THR A 35 -3.05 -7.53 6.32
C THR A 35 -2.82 -6.38 7.28
N ASP A 36 -1.76 -6.47 8.07
CA ASP A 36 -1.35 -5.39 8.95
C ASP A 36 -1.08 -4.09 8.17
N LEU A 37 -1.49 -3.00 8.80
CA LEU A 37 -1.27 -1.64 8.31
C LEU A 37 0.02 -1.10 8.90
N PHE A 38 0.84 -0.44 8.07
CA PHE A 38 2.07 0.21 8.54
C PHE A 38 1.84 1.64 9.04
N VAL A 39 0.61 2.14 8.90
CA VAL A 39 0.18 3.47 9.37
C VAL A 39 -1.17 3.35 10.06
N GLU A 40 -1.47 4.25 11.00
CA GLU A 40 -2.75 4.25 11.70
C GLU A 40 -3.92 4.57 10.75
N ALA A 41 -4.97 3.74 10.83
CA ALA A 41 -6.21 3.90 10.09
C ALA A 41 -7.08 5.00 10.73
N ASP A 42 -6.97 6.22 10.22
CA ASP A 42 -7.75 7.37 10.68
C ASP A 42 -9.06 7.52 9.88
N ASN A 43 -9.90 6.47 9.90
CA ASN A 43 -11.11 6.34 9.07
C ASN A 43 -10.86 6.59 7.56
N ASP A 44 -9.62 6.38 7.12
CA ASP A 44 -9.20 6.56 5.75
C ASP A 44 -9.60 5.34 4.92
N LYS A 45 -9.94 5.56 3.64
CA LYS A 45 -10.18 4.46 2.70
C LYS A 45 -8.89 3.68 2.45
N PRO A 46 -8.94 2.39 2.08
CA PRO A 46 -7.75 1.57 1.80
C PRO A 46 -6.78 2.22 0.80
N THR A 47 -7.31 2.94 -0.19
CA THR A 47 -6.51 3.69 -1.17
C THR A 47 -5.71 4.83 -0.54
N VAL A 48 -6.29 5.56 0.40
CA VAL A 48 -5.62 6.65 1.11
C VAL A 48 -4.58 6.09 2.08
N ILE A 49 -4.89 4.98 2.76
CA ILE A 49 -3.95 4.28 3.64
C ILE A 49 -2.74 3.81 2.84
N ALA A 50 -2.95 3.14 1.69
CA ALA A 50 -1.86 2.70 0.82
C ALA A 50 -0.95 3.85 0.35
N LEU A 51 -1.53 5.00 -0.03
CA LEU A 51 -0.75 6.19 -0.42
C LEU A 51 0.06 6.75 0.76
N ARG A 52 -0.50 6.74 1.98
CA ARG A 52 0.23 7.17 3.19
C ARG A 52 1.37 6.22 3.55
N GLU A 53 1.18 4.91 3.38
CA GLU A 53 2.26 3.93 3.58
C GLU A 53 3.40 4.13 2.57
N ILE A 54 3.07 4.45 1.30
CA ILE A 54 4.05 4.75 0.25
C ILE A 54 4.78 6.07 0.55
N ALA A 55 4.06 7.12 0.92
CA ALA A 55 4.65 8.42 1.31
C ALA A 55 5.56 8.31 2.55
N ALA A 56 5.24 7.41 3.48
CA ALA A 56 6.08 7.11 4.64
C ALA A 56 7.28 6.20 4.32
N GLY A 57 7.44 5.76 3.06
CA GLY A 57 8.50 4.83 2.65
C GLY A 57 8.37 3.43 3.24
N LYS A 58 7.20 3.07 3.77
CA LYS A 58 6.93 1.77 4.42
C LYS A 58 6.48 0.70 3.44
N VAL A 59 5.97 1.10 2.28
CA VAL A 59 5.53 0.18 1.23
C VAL A 59 6.22 0.51 -0.08
N ASN A 60 6.83 -0.52 -0.66
CA ASN A 60 7.43 -0.50 -1.99
C ASN A 60 6.96 -1.74 -2.77
N LYS A 61 7.42 -1.87 -4.02
CA LYS A 61 7.05 -3.01 -4.87
C LYS A 61 7.42 -4.36 -4.25
N THR A 62 8.61 -4.46 -3.65
CA THR A 62 9.10 -5.68 -3.01
C THR A 62 8.18 -6.12 -1.87
N ILE A 63 7.82 -5.20 -0.97
CA ILE A 63 6.94 -5.49 0.16
C ILE A 63 5.55 -5.94 -0.30
N VAL A 64 4.99 -5.28 -1.34
CA VAL A 64 3.71 -5.71 -1.91
C VAL A 64 3.79 -7.11 -2.49
N ASP A 65 4.87 -7.45 -3.18
CA ASP A 65 5.08 -8.79 -3.74
C ASP A 65 5.29 -9.84 -2.63
N GLU A 66 6.04 -9.53 -1.56
CA GLU A 66 6.24 -10.40 -0.38
C GLU A 66 4.94 -10.70 0.37
N ILE A 67 4.09 -9.69 0.54
CA ILE A 67 2.77 -9.83 1.15
C ILE A 67 1.91 -10.77 0.30
N GLU A 68 1.88 -10.59 -1.02
CA GLU A 68 1.17 -11.50 -1.93
C GLU A 68 1.69 -12.95 -1.85
N GLN A 69 3.01 -13.15 -1.75
CA GLN A 69 3.55 -14.51 -1.58
C GLN A 69 3.11 -15.11 -0.26
N SER A 70 3.21 -14.35 0.84
CA SER A 70 2.85 -14.82 2.17
C SER A 70 1.37 -15.19 2.25
N GLN A 71 0.52 -14.43 1.57
CA GLN A 71 -0.92 -14.70 1.46
C GLN A 71 -1.18 -16.03 0.74
N ARG A 72 -0.56 -16.26 -0.42
CA ARG A 72 -0.71 -17.53 -1.15
C ARG A 72 -0.30 -18.74 -0.32
N HIS A 73 0.80 -18.64 0.42
CA HIS A 73 1.26 -19.72 1.29
C HIS A 73 0.30 -20.03 2.46
N VAL A 74 -0.51 -19.06 2.88
CA VAL A 74 -1.55 -19.27 3.92
C VAL A 74 -2.81 -19.91 3.33
N GLU A 75 -3.17 -19.57 2.08
CA GLU A 75 -4.33 -20.19 1.40
C GLU A 75 -4.09 -21.64 0.97
N GLU A 76 -2.82 -22.02 0.73
CA GLU A 76 -2.44 -23.38 0.33
C GLU A 76 -2.22 -24.35 1.52
N GLN A 77 -2.35 -23.89 2.76
CA GLN A 77 -2.20 -24.69 4.00
C GLN A 77 -3.56 -24.95 4.68
#